data_AF-A0A4Q2Y7E2-F1
#
_entry.id   AF-A0A4Q2Y7E2-F1
#
_cell.length_a   1.000
_cell.length_b   1.000
_cell.length_c   1.000
_cell.angle_alpha   90.00
_cell.angle_beta   90.00
_cell.angle_gamma   90.00
#
_symmetry.space_group_name_H-M   'P 1'
#
loop_
_entity.id
_entity.type
_entity.pdbx_description
1 polymer ?
#
loop_
_entity_poly.entity_id
_entity_poly.type
_entity_poly.pdbx_seq_one_letter_code
_entity_poly.pdbx_strand_id
1 'polypeptide(L)'
;MSYEFSNFGRRLGCGSGIGELMDDLGHALASGGPDLKMLGGGQPARIPEMESVWRRRLEELLEEPGGIDRALTSYDPPNGNPKFIRAIATLLRE
;
A
#
# COMPACT_ATOMS: atom_id res chain seq x y z
N MET A 1 0.60 7.56 35.51
CA MET A 1 0.37 8.78 34.69
C MET A 1 -0.85 8.48 33.84
N SER A 2 -1.98 9.20 34.00
CA SER A 2 -3.15 8.98 33.15
C SER A 2 -3.00 9.83 31.89
N TYR A 3 -2.93 9.18 30.74
CA TYR A 3 -2.97 9.87 29.46
C TYR A 3 -4.42 10.19 29.14
N GLU A 4 -4.77 11.48 29.10
CA GLU A 4 -6.06 11.91 28.59
C GLU A 4 -5.99 12.15 27.08
N PHE A 5 -6.76 11.38 26.32
CA PHE A 5 -6.91 11.60 24.88
C PHE A 5 -7.89 12.73 24.59
N SER A 6 -7.66 13.45 23.49
CA SER A 6 -8.65 14.37 22.93
C SER A 6 -9.93 13.62 22.53
N ASN A 7 -11.04 14.33 22.31
CA ASN A 7 -12.27 13.70 21.82
C ASN A 7 -12.04 12.93 20.50
N PHE A 8 -11.23 13.51 19.61
CA PHE A 8 -10.81 12.87 18.36
C PHE A 8 -10.02 11.58 18.62
N GLY A 9 -9.03 11.61 19.51
CA GLY A 9 -8.25 10.43 19.88
C GLY A 9 -9.11 9.33 20.48
N ARG A 10 -10.09 9.68 21.32
CA ARG A 10 -11.05 8.71 21.88
C ARG A 10 -11.94 8.07 20.80
N ARG A 11 -12.36 8.82 19.77
CA ARG A 11 -13.16 8.28 18.67
C ARG A 11 -12.37 7.39 17.72
N LEU A 12 -11.09 7.68 17.50
CA LEU A 12 -10.22 6.81 16.69
C LEU A 12 -9.78 5.56 17.46
N GLY A 13 -9.51 5.70 18.74
CA GLY A 13 -9.00 4.62 19.59
C GLY A 13 -10.08 3.79 20.29
N CYS A 14 -11.37 4.13 20.15
CA CYS A 14 -12.42 3.29 20.69
C CYS A 14 -12.59 2.02 19.84
N GLY A 15 -12.87 0.90 20.50
CA GLY A 15 -13.18 -0.35 19.82
C GLY A 15 -14.36 -0.20 18.85
N SER A 16 -14.29 -0.92 17.74
CA SER A 16 -15.37 -1.03 16.76
C SER A 16 -15.38 -2.43 16.19
N GLY A 17 -16.53 -2.91 15.71
CA GLY A 17 -16.62 -4.24 15.12
C GLY A 17 -15.74 -4.43 13.88
N ILE A 18 -15.50 -3.36 13.10
CA ILE A 18 -14.53 -3.40 11.99
C ILE A 18 -13.10 -3.51 12.53
N GLY A 19 -12.77 -2.80 13.61
CA GLY A 19 -11.47 -2.90 14.26
C GLY A 19 -11.16 -4.32 14.75
N GLU A 20 -12.11 -4.92 15.47
CA GLU A 20 -11.99 -6.31 15.94
C GLU A 20 -11.83 -7.30 14.79
N LEU A 21 -12.61 -7.14 13.71
CA LEU A 21 -12.46 -7.96 12.50
C LEU A 21 -11.06 -7.83 11.86
N MET A 22 -10.53 -6.61 11.77
CA MET A 22 -9.19 -6.38 11.21
C MET A 22 -8.10 -6.97 12.10
N ASP A 23 -8.25 -6.91 13.42
CA ASP A 23 -7.35 -7.55 14.37
C ASP A 23 -7.37 -9.09 14.20
N ASP A 24 -8.54 -9.69 14.07
CA ASP A 24 -8.68 -11.13 13.81
C ASP A 24 -8.04 -11.55 12.48
N LEU A 25 -8.28 -10.80 11.39
CA LEU A 25 -7.66 -11.06 10.09
C LEU A 25 -6.13 -10.93 10.16
N GLY A 26 -5.62 -9.95 10.92
CA GLY A 26 -4.19 -9.75 11.14
C GLY A 26 -3.55 -10.92 11.90
N HIS A 27 -4.16 -11.36 13.00
CA HIS A 27 -3.70 -12.52 13.77
C HIS A 27 -3.75 -13.81 12.94
N ALA A 28 -4.83 -14.00 12.19
CA ALA A 28 -5.00 -15.16 11.30
C ALA A 28 -3.89 -15.20 10.23
N LEU A 29 -3.56 -14.07 9.62
CA LEU A 29 -2.48 -13.97 8.62
C LEU A 29 -1.10 -14.26 9.22
N ALA A 30 -0.83 -13.80 10.45
CA ALA A 30 0.47 -13.96 11.08
C ALA A 30 0.70 -15.36 11.68
N SER A 31 -0.35 -15.97 12.23
CA SER A 31 -0.23 -17.13 13.13
C SER A 31 -1.17 -18.29 12.80
N GLY A 32 -2.03 -18.18 11.78
CA GLY A 32 -3.07 -19.17 11.47
C GLY A 32 -2.59 -20.52 10.95
N GLY A 33 -1.30 -20.68 10.65
CA GLY A 33 -0.73 -21.92 10.18
C GLY A 33 -1.18 -22.35 8.77
N PRO A 34 -0.80 -23.55 8.32
CA PRO A 34 -0.99 -23.99 6.93
C PRO A 34 -2.43 -24.36 6.57
N ASP A 35 -3.27 -24.69 7.56
CA ASP A 35 -4.64 -25.16 7.33
C ASP A 35 -5.65 -24.01 7.17
N LEU A 36 -5.30 -22.81 7.66
CA LEU A 36 -6.14 -21.63 7.54
C LEU A 36 -6.38 -21.27 6.07
N LYS A 37 -7.65 -21.02 5.72
CA LYS A 37 -8.03 -20.49 4.41
C LYS A 37 -8.26 -18.99 4.51
N MET A 38 -7.24 -18.23 4.13
CA MET A 38 -7.29 -16.77 4.17
C MET A 38 -8.09 -16.20 2.99
N LEU A 39 -9.42 -16.19 3.13
CA LEU A 39 -10.37 -15.70 2.12
C LEU A 39 -11.02 -14.36 2.50
N GLY A 40 -10.67 -13.79 3.65
CA GLY A 40 -11.21 -12.52 4.15
C GLY A 40 -10.36 -11.29 3.82
N GLY A 41 -9.20 -11.47 3.18
CA GLY A 41 -8.28 -10.38 2.86
C GLY A 41 -8.55 -9.72 1.50
N GLY A 42 -7.95 -8.55 1.28
CA GLY A 42 -7.99 -7.82 0.01
C GLY A 42 -6.66 -7.81 -0.77
N GLN A 43 -5.67 -8.60 -0.33
CA GLN A 43 -4.37 -8.66 -1.00
C GLN A 43 -4.53 -9.31 -2.39
N PRO A 44 -4.02 -8.69 -3.47
CA PRO A 44 -4.13 -9.24 -4.81
C PRO A 44 -3.31 -10.53 -4.97
N ALA A 45 -3.68 -11.33 -5.96
CA ALA A 45 -2.93 -12.52 -6.34
C ALA A 45 -1.53 -12.18 -6.89
N ARG A 46 -0.58 -13.10 -6.67
CA ARG A 46 0.76 -13.05 -7.29
C ARG A 46 0.72 -13.70 -8.67
N ILE A 47 0.47 -12.89 -9.69
CA ILE A 47 0.38 -13.33 -11.09
C ILE A 47 1.78 -13.27 -11.70
N PRO A 48 2.39 -14.39 -12.15
CA PRO A 48 3.78 -14.43 -12.62
C PRO A 48 4.09 -13.43 -13.74
N GLU A 49 3.16 -13.24 -14.66
CA GLU A 49 3.29 -12.31 -15.79
C GLU A 49 3.35 -10.87 -15.29
N MET A 50 2.53 -10.51 -14.30
CA MET A 50 2.57 -9.19 -13.68
C MET A 50 3.86 -8.99 -12.88
N GLU A 51 4.35 -10.01 -12.16
CA GLU A 51 5.65 -9.93 -11.48
C GLU A 51 6.80 -9.70 -12.46
N SER A 52 6.76 -10.33 -13.64
CA SER A 52 7.75 -10.08 -14.69
C SER A 52 7.73 -8.64 -15.19
N VAL A 53 6.54 -8.04 -15.34
CA VAL A 53 6.42 -6.62 -15.69
C VAL A 53 7.05 -5.75 -14.61
N TRP A 54 6.74 -6.00 -13.33
CA TRP A 54 7.30 -5.20 -12.23
C TRP A 54 8.82 -5.26 -12.17
N ARG A 55 9.42 -6.46 -12.31
CA ARG A 55 10.88 -6.64 -12.31
C ARG A 55 11.54 -5.84 -13.43
N ARG A 56 11.04 -6.00 -14.65
CA ARG A 56 11.55 -5.26 -15.82
C ARG A 56 11.46 -3.75 -15.63
N ARG A 57 10.34 -3.23 -15.09
CA ARG A 57 10.18 -1.78 -14.86
C ARG A 57 11.13 -1.25 -13.79
N LEU A 58 11.48 -2.05 -12.78
CA LEU A 58 12.49 -1.68 -11.80
C LEU A 58 13.89 -1.67 -12.41
N GLU A 59 14.23 -2.62 -13.27
CA GLU A 59 15.48 -2.63 -14.03
C GLU A 59 15.60 -1.39 -14.93
N GLU A 60 14.55 -1.05 -15.67
CA GLU A 60 14.51 0.17 -16.49
C GLU A 60 14.75 1.45 -15.66
N LEU A 61 14.23 1.51 -14.43
CA LEU A 61 14.46 2.66 -13.52
C LEU A 61 15.91 2.70 -12.97
N LEU A 62 16.55 1.55 -12.82
CA LEU A 62 17.95 1.45 -12.42
C LEU A 62 18.90 1.87 -13.54
N GLU A 63 18.52 1.61 -14.80
CA GLU A 63 19.28 2.02 -15.98
C GLU A 63 19.08 3.50 -16.35
N GLU A 64 17.92 4.08 -16.04
CA GLU A 64 17.66 5.51 -16.25
C GLU A 64 18.59 6.36 -15.34
N PRO A 65 19.40 7.28 -15.89
CA PRO A 65 20.26 8.15 -15.09
C PRO A 65 19.48 8.92 -14.03
N GLY A 66 19.72 8.58 -12.76
CA GLY A 66 19.01 9.15 -11.62
C GLY A 66 17.52 8.74 -11.50
N GLY A 67 17.06 7.73 -12.24
CA GLY A 67 15.67 7.27 -12.25
C GLY A 67 15.23 6.73 -10.89
N ILE A 68 15.92 5.69 -10.41
CA ILE A 68 15.65 5.09 -9.10
C ILE A 68 15.93 6.08 -7.95
N ASP A 69 16.99 6.88 -8.07
CA ASP A 69 17.36 7.86 -7.04
C ASP A 69 16.28 8.92 -6.88
N ARG A 70 15.74 9.42 -8.00
CA ARG A 70 14.60 10.35 -7.97
C ARG A 70 13.37 9.69 -7.35
N ALA A 71 13.12 8.42 -7.64
CA ALA A 71 11.95 7.71 -7.11
C ALA A 71 12.02 7.47 -5.59
N LEU A 72 13.22 7.29 -5.03
CA LEU A 72 13.40 6.92 -3.62
C LEU A 72 13.83 8.08 -2.71
N THR A 73 14.59 9.05 -3.23
CA THR A 73 15.27 10.06 -2.40
C THR A 73 14.73 11.48 -2.56
N SER A 74 13.88 11.70 -3.56
CA SER A 74 13.35 13.02 -3.89
C SER A 74 11.85 13.06 -3.66
N TYR A 75 11.38 14.08 -2.94
CA TYR A 75 9.95 14.33 -2.81
C TYR A 75 9.36 14.80 -4.13
N ASP A 76 8.19 14.25 -4.47
CA ASP A 76 7.31 14.88 -5.44
C ASP A 76 6.64 16.14 -4.84
N PRO A 77 6.14 17.06 -5.68
CA PRO A 77 5.30 18.16 -5.22
C PRO A 77 4.09 17.66 -4.41
N PRO A 78 3.43 18.52 -3.60
CA PRO A 78 2.28 18.12 -2.78
C PRO A 78 1.14 17.41 -3.54
N ASN A 79 0.98 17.72 -4.82
CA ASN A 79 -0.04 17.11 -5.69
C ASN A 79 0.42 15.80 -6.34
N GLY A 80 1.64 15.32 -6.09
CA GLY A 80 2.24 14.13 -6.66
C GLY A 80 3.10 14.38 -7.91
N ASN A 81 3.61 13.30 -8.50
CA ASN A 81 4.53 13.35 -9.63
C ASN A 81 3.88 13.95 -10.90
N PRO A 82 4.34 15.10 -11.42
CA PRO A 82 3.70 15.74 -12.57
C PRO A 82 3.74 14.90 -13.86
N LYS A 83 4.78 14.08 -14.04
CA LYS A 83 4.88 13.20 -15.22
C LYS A 83 3.83 12.08 -15.14
N PHE A 84 3.69 11.47 -13.97
CA PHE A 84 2.69 10.40 -13.74
C PHE A 84 1.26 10.91 -13.87
N ILE A 85 0.95 12.07 -13.27
CA ILE A 85 -0.39 12.67 -13.33
C ILE A 85 -0.79 12.92 -14.79
N ARG A 86 0.11 13.47 -15.61
CA ARG A 86 -0.17 13.67 -17.04
C ARG A 86 -0.40 12.36 -17.79
N ALA A 87 0.38 11.33 -17.49
CA ALA A 87 0.24 10.02 -18.12
C ALA A 87 -1.14 9.39 -17.79
N ILE A 88 -1.53 9.38 -16.50
CA ILE A 88 -2.83 8.87 -16.06
C ILE A 88 -3.98 9.70 -16.64
N ALA A 89 -3.88 11.02 -16.59
CA ALA A 89 -4.92 11.88 -17.14
C ALA A 89 -5.09 11.69 -18.65
N THR A 90 -4.03 11.36 -19.37
CA THR A 90 -4.10 11.02 -20.80
C THR A 90 -4.75 9.67 -21.00
N LEU A 91 -4.29 8.63 -20.30
CA LEU A 91 -4.87 7.28 -20.35
C LEU A 91 -6.38 7.26 -20.07
N LEU A 92 -6.86 8.07 -19.11
CA LEU A 92 -8.28 8.11 -18.72
C LEU A 92 -9.17 8.96 -19.64
N ARG A 93 -8.57 9.75 -20.55
CA ARG A 93 -9.31 10.54 -21.55
C ARG A 93 -9.45 9.81 -22.89
N GLU A 94 -8.59 8.83 -23.13
CA GLU A 94 -8.71 7.87 -24.23
C GLU A 94 -9.86 6.89 -23.97
#